data_AF-A0A7C6TV50-F1
#
_entry.id   AF-A0A7C6TV50-F1
#
_cell.length_a   1.000
_cell.length_b   1.000
_cell.length_c   1.000
_cell.angle_alpha   90.00
_cell.angle_beta   90.00
_cell.angle_gamma   90.00
#
_symmetry.space_group_name_H-M   'P 1'
#
loop_
_entity.id
_entity.type
_entity.pdbx_description
1 polymer ?
#
loop_
_entity_poly.entity_id
_entity_poly.type
_entity_poly.pdbx_seq_one_letter_code
_entity_poly.pdbx_strand_id
1 'polypeptide(L)'
;MGIIVAFSQAVCWACTSILLRTLTSRLNPLLVNGLRATVALLFILPAMFLTGGQNDLALLTASRAAFLIGSIVVGGVVGDFMYLTSLKTLGVGRAFPITSSHPVFTVLFSALFLGSAIGGRMVAGMVLVMLGVYLVARPRGHVQDTSELPRSPQETAM
;
A
#
# COMPACT_ATOMS: atom_id res chain seq x y z
N MET A 1 -16.76 -0.89 -17.44
CA MET A 1 -16.03 0.30 -16.92
C MET A 1 -15.17 -0.03 -15.70
N GLY A 2 -15.68 -0.72 -14.67
CA GLY A 2 -14.91 -1.07 -13.46
C GLY A 2 -13.59 -1.85 -13.69
N ILE A 3 -13.54 -2.75 -14.68
CA ILE A 3 -12.35 -3.56 -14.95
C ILE A 3 -11.17 -2.68 -15.42
N ILE A 4 -11.41 -1.75 -16.35
CA ILE A 4 -10.36 -0.87 -16.90
C ILE A 4 -9.75 -0.01 -15.78
N VAL A 5 -10.59 0.62 -14.96
CA VAL A 5 -10.10 1.45 -13.84
C VAL A 5 -9.34 0.63 -12.79
N ALA A 6 -9.74 -0.63 -12.55
CA ALA A 6 -9.02 -1.52 -11.65
C ALA A 6 -7.62 -1.88 -12.20
N PHE A 7 -7.51 -2.18 -13.49
CA PHE A 7 -6.22 -2.42 -14.14
C PHE A 7 -5.33 -1.17 -14.14
N SER A 8 -5.88 0.01 -14.47
CA SER A 8 -5.15 1.27 -14.41
C SER A 8 -4.66 1.57 -12.99
N GLN A 9 -5.49 1.33 -11.98
CA GLN A 9 -5.11 1.48 -10.58
C GLN A 9 -3.99 0.50 -10.22
N ALA A 10 -4.06 -0.76 -10.63
CA ALA A 10 -3.01 -1.75 -10.36
C ALA A 10 -1.66 -1.34 -10.95
N VAL A 11 -1.63 -0.90 -12.21
CA VAL A 11 -0.40 -0.42 -12.88
C VAL A 11 0.16 0.82 -12.16
N CYS A 12 -0.70 1.80 -11.87
CA CYS A 12 -0.31 3.02 -11.17
C CYS A 12 0.28 2.73 -9.79
N TRP A 13 -0.33 1.82 -9.04
CA TRP A 13 0.13 1.43 -7.70
C TRP A 13 1.45 0.66 -7.74
N ALA A 14 1.66 -0.20 -8.74
CA ALA A 14 2.91 -0.92 -8.94
C ALA A 14 4.08 0.05 -9.20
N CYS A 15 3.91 0.99 -10.14
CA CYS A 15 4.92 2.03 -10.42
C CYS A 15 5.18 2.89 -9.18
N THR A 16 4.11 3.32 -8.50
CA THR A 16 4.20 4.13 -7.27
C THR A 16 5.04 3.43 -6.22
N SER A 17 4.87 2.13 -6.04
CA SER A 17 5.54 1.39 -4.96
C SER A 17 7.02 1.16 -5.18
N ILE A 18 7.42 0.95 -6.44
CA ILE A 18 8.83 0.90 -6.83
C ILE A 18 9.48 2.27 -6.59
N LEU A 19 8.80 3.36 -6.99
CA LEU A 19 9.27 4.72 -6.78
C LEU A 19 9.37 5.06 -5.30
N LEU A 20 8.33 4.77 -4.50
CA LEU A 20 8.31 5.01 -3.06
C LEU A 20 9.40 4.24 -2.33
N ARG A 21 9.67 2.98 -2.71
CA ARG A 21 10.81 2.25 -2.14
C ARG A 21 12.14 2.94 -2.45
N THR A 22 12.30 3.45 -3.67
CA THR A 22 13.52 4.16 -4.09
C THR A 22 13.68 5.50 -3.37
N LEU A 23 12.59 6.22 -3.14
CA LEU A 23 12.60 7.48 -2.41
C LEU A 23 12.85 7.26 -0.90
N THR A 24 12.19 6.27 -0.29
CA THR A 24 12.33 5.98 1.15
C THR A 24 13.68 5.36 1.50
N SER A 25 14.42 4.79 0.56
CA SER A 25 15.80 4.37 0.80
C SER A 25 16.75 5.57 0.95
N ARG A 26 16.44 6.71 0.33
CA ARG A 26 17.25 7.94 0.37
C ARG A 26 16.73 9.00 1.34
N LEU A 27 15.43 8.99 1.64
CA LEU A 27 14.75 10.00 2.45
C LEU A 27 14.08 9.38 3.68
N ASN A 28 13.72 10.23 4.65
CA ASN A 28 12.90 9.80 5.77
C ASN A 28 11.46 9.49 5.29
N PRO A 29 10.87 8.33 5.66
CA PRO A 29 9.49 7.98 5.31
C PRO A 29 8.46 9.08 5.59
N LEU A 30 8.62 9.84 6.67
CA LEU A 30 7.71 10.92 7.02
C LEU A 30 7.78 12.09 6.01
N LEU A 31 8.97 12.41 5.50
CA LEU A 31 9.13 13.43 4.46
C LEU A 31 8.55 12.98 3.12
N VAL A 32 8.74 11.71 2.77
CA VAL A 32 8.13 11.13 1.56
C VAL A 32 6.60 11.18 1.66
N ASN A 33 6.05 10.87 2.84
CA ASN A 33 4.62 10.96 3.08
C ASN A 33 4.12 12.42 3.04
N GLY A 34 4.86 13.34 3.62
CA GLY A 34 4.55 14.77 3.58
C GLY A 34 4.51 15.30 2.14
N LEU A 35 5.49 14.95 1.31
CA LEU A 35 5.50 15.32 -0.11
C LEU A 35 4.29 14.72 -0.85
N ARG A 36 3.96 13.46 -0.58
CA ARG A 36 2.78 12.79 -1.15
C ARG A 36 1.49 13.54 -0.77
N ALA A 37 1.35 13.94 0.50
CA ALA A 37 0.20 14.71 0.98
C ALA A 37 0.13 16.10 0.34
N THR A 38 1.26 16.79 0.19
CA THR A 38 1.31 18.10 -0.48
C THR A 38 0.90 17.99 -1.95
N VAL A 39 1.41 17.01 -2.67
CA VAL A 39 1.00 16.78 -4.07
C VAL A 39 -0.48 16.44 -4.14
N ALA A 40 -0.98 15.55 -3.26
CA ALA A 40 -2.40 15.23 -3.21
C ALA A 40 -3.26 16.48 -2.96
N LEU A 41 -2.85 17.36 -2.04
CA LEU A 41 -3.55 18.61 -1.75
C LEU A 41 -3.62 19.52 -2.98
N LEU A 42 -2.53 19.64 -3.76
CA LEU A 42 -2.49 20.45 -4.98
C LEU A 42 -3.50 20.00 -6.04
N PHE A 43 -3.85 18.71 -6.08
CA PHE A 43 -4.84 18.17 -7.02
C PHE A 43 -6.25 18.11 -6.43
N ILE A 44 -6.39 17.74 -5.16
CA ILE A 44 -7.69 17.59 -4.49
C ILE A 44 -8.33 18.95 -4.28
N LEU A 45 -7.56 19.98 -3.90
CA LEU A 45 -8.13 21.30 -3.58
C LEU A 45 -8.82 21.94 -4.81
N PRO A 46 -8.19 22.04 -6.00
CA PRO A 46 -8.89 22.53 -7.20
C PRO A 46 -10.05 21.61 -7.62
N ALA A 47 -9.87 20.29 -7.53
CA ALA A 47 -10.94 19.35 -7.87
C ALA A 47 -12.18 19.58 -7.00
N MET A 48 -12.00 19.86 -5.70
CA MET A 48 -13.09 20.17 -4.78
C MET A 48 -13.90 21.38 -5.24
N PHE A 49 -13.25 22.44 -5.72
CA PHE A 49 -13.94 23.62 -6.24
C PHE A 49 -14.66 23.34 -7.56
N LEU A 50 -14.05 22.54 -8.44
CA LEU A 50 -14.63 22.18 -9.74
C LEU A 50 -15.84 21.24 -9.64
N THR A 51 -15.88 20.38 -8.64
CA THR A 51 -16.99 19.43 -8.42
C THR A 51 -18.10 19.98 -7.51
N GLY A 52 -17.95 21.21 -7.01
CA GLY A 52 -18.93 21.85 -6.13
C GLY A 52 -18.89 21.37 -4.67
N GLY A 53 -17.79 20.73 -4.24
CA GLY A 53 -17.61 20.21 -2.89
C GLY A 53 -17.59 21.29 -1.79
N GLN A 54 -17.56 22.58 -2.14
CA GLN A 54 -17.66 23.68 -1.17
C GLN A 54 -18.92 23.63 -0.29
N ASN A 55 -20.03 23.10 -0.82
CA ASN A 55 -21.28 23.00 -0.06
C ASN A 55 -21.18 21.98 1.09
N ASP A 56 -20.30 20.98 0.96
CA ASP A 56 -20.09 19.96 2.00
C ASP A 56 -19.31 20.51 3.20
N LEU A 57 -18.56 21.62 3.04
CA LEU A 57 -17.89 22.26 4.18
C LEU A 57 -18.90 22.86 5.16
N ALA A 58 -20.07 23.29 4.69
CA ALA A 58 -21.13 23.77 5.56
C ALA A 58 -21.71 22.66 6.44
N LEU A 59 -21.51 21.39 6.07
CA LEU A 59 -21.95 20.21 6.82
C LEU A 59 -20.92 19.73 7.86
N LEU A 60 -19.75 20.38 7.96
CA LEU A 60 -18.71 20.02 8.91
C LEU A 60 -19.07 20.47 10.33
N THR A 61 -19.65 19.57 11.10
CA THR A 61 -19.76 19.70 12.57
C THR A 61 -18.42 19.39 13.24
N ALA A 62 -18.15 19.94 14.43
CA ALA A 62 -16.93 19.67 15.20
C ALA A 62 -16.66 18.16 15.41
N SER A 63 -17.71 17.36 15.62
CA SER A 63 -17.59 15.90 15.72
C SER A 63 -17.12 15.25 14.42
N ARG A 64 -17.68 15.65 13.27
CA ARG A 64 -17.29 15.15 11.94
C ARG A 64 -15.86 15.55 11.60
N ALA A 65 -15.48 16.78 11.92
CA ALA A 65 -14.10 17.25 11.77
C ALA A 65 -13.13 16.45 12.64
N ALA A 66 -13.49 16.15 13.89
CA ALA A 66 -12.67 15.31 14.77
C ALA A 66 -12.49 13.88 14.22
N PHE A 67 -13.55 13.24 13.70
CA PHE A 67 -13.45 11.94 13.05
C PHE A 67 -12.60 11.99 11.77
N LEU A 68 -12.75 13.05 10.96
CA LEU A 68 -11.96 13.24 9.74
C LEU A 68 -10.47 13.39 10.07
N ILE A 69 -10.13 14.27 11.01
CA ILE A 69 -8.75 14.48 11.47
C ILE A 69 -8.20 13.18 12.07
N GLY A 70 -8.97 12.50 12.92
CA GLY A 70 -8.58 11.22 13.49
C GLY A 70 -8.27 10.16 12.43
N SER A 71 -9.11 10.06 11.40
CA SER A 71 -8.88 9.16 10.25
C SER A 71 -7.60 9.52 9.49
N ILE A 72 -7.36 10.81 9.24
CA ILE A 72 -6.13 11.28 8.55
C ILE A 72 -4.90 10.96 9.40
N VAL A 73 -4.94 11.18 10.71
CA VAL A 73 -3.80 10.88 11.60
C VAL A 73 -3.54 9.38 11.66
N VAL A 74 -4.56 8.56 11.89
CA VAL A 74 -4.39 7.10 12.04
C VAL A 74 -4.02 6.45 10.72
N GLY A 75 -4.76 6.72 9.65
CA GLY A 75 -4.54 6.10 8.35
C GLY A 75 -3.42 6.79 7.56
N GLY A 76 -3.59 8.09 7.31
CA GLY A 76 -2.72 8.86 6.42
C GLY A 76 -1.37 9.26 7.01
N VAL A 77 -1.23 9.31 8.34
CA VAL A 77 0.08 9.62 8.97
C VAL A 77 0.71 8.35 9.54
N VAL A 78 0.06 7.71 10.52
CA VAL A 78 0.63 6.53 11.20
C VAL A 78 0.67 5.33 10.26
N GLY A 79 -0.45 5.01 9.60
CA GLY A 79 -0.54 3.89 8.66
C GLY A 79 0.44 4.01 7.50
N ASP A 80 0.44 5.16 6.81
CA ASP A 80 1.36 5.39 5.69
C ASP A 80 2.83 5.44 6.15
N PHE A 81 3.12 5.96 7.34
CA PHE A 81 4.48 5.90 7.89
C PHE A 81 4.93 4.45 8.11
N MET A 82 4.07 3.59 8.68
CA MET A 82 4.36 2.17 8.86
C MET A 82 4.53 1.46 7.51
N TYR A 83 3.68 1.77 6.53
CA TYR A 83 3.77 1.24 5.18
C TYR A 83 5.10 1.62 4.50
N LEU A 84 5.42 2.90 4.46
CA LEU A 84 6.65 3.41 3.84
C LEU A 84 7.90 2.88 4.57
N THR A 85 7.84 2.75 5.89
CA THR A 85 8.91 2.12 6.67
C THR A 85 9.06 0.64 6.31
N SER A 86 7.96 -0.10 6.15
CA SER A 86 8.01 -1.51 5.72
C SER A 86 8.59 -1.66 4.31
N LEU A 87 8.26 -0.76 3.39
CA LEU A 87 8.84 -0.72 2.05
C LEU A 87 10.36 -0.46 2.11
N LYS A 88 10.80 0.41 3.02
CA LYS A 88 12.22 0.73 3.22
C LYS A 88 12.99 -0.47 3.78
N THR A 89 12.47 -1.14 4.80
CA THR A 89 13.18 -2.20 5.54
C THR A 89 13.07 -3.57 4.89
N LEU A 90 11.89 -3.95 4.40
CA LEU A 90 11.61 -5.28 3.85
C LEU A 90 11.64 -5.32 2.32
N GLY A 91 11.55 -4.15 1.67
CA GLY A 91 11.42 -4.04 0.23
C GLY A 91 10.05 -4.45 -0.31
N VAL A 92 9.80 -4.15 -1.59
CA VAL A 92 8.46 -4.34 -2.21
C VAL A 92 8.01 -5.80 -2.11
N GLY A 93 8.90 -6.77 -2.38
CA GLY A 93 8.54 -8.19 -2.46
C GLY A 93 8.05 -8.83 -1.16
N ARG A 94 8.40 -8.26 0.01
CA ARG A 94 7.94 -8.76 1.32
C ARG A 94 6.93 -7.83 1.98
N ALA A 95 7.07 -6.52 1.79
CA ALA A 95 6.13 -5.53 2.33
C ALA A 95 4.72 -5.67 1.73
N PHE A 96 4.62 -5.87 0.41
CA PHE A 96 3.32 -5.98 -0.27
C PHE A 96 2.44 -7.14 0.22
N PRO A 97 2.96 -8.37 0.29
CA PRO A 97 2.16 -9.49 0.78
C PRO A 97 1.65 -9.28 2.21
N ILE A 98 2.47 -8.68 3.07
CA ILE A 98 2.08 -8.35 4.44
C ILE A 98 0.94 -7.32 4.43
N THR A 99 1.07 -6.24 3.67
CA THR A 99 0.05 -5.18 3.64
C THR A 99 -1.23 -5.64 2.95
N SER A 100 -1.14 -6.54 1.96
CA SER A 100 -2.26 -7.19 1.29
C SER A 100 -3.13 -8.07 2.21
N SER A 101 -2.76 -8.24 3.48
CA SER A 101 -3.64 -8.84 4.49
C SER A 101 -4.77 -7.91 4.97
N HIS A 102 -4.74 -6.62 4.59
CA HIS A 102 -5.74 -5.62 4.96
C HIS A 102 -7.21 -6.03 4.71
N PRO A 103 -7.60 -6.81 3.67
CA PRO A 103 -9.00 -7.16 3.45
C PRO A 103 -9.62 -7.94 4.61
N VAL A 104 -8.83 -8.77 5.31
CA VAL A 104 -9.31 -9.49 6.50
C VAL A 104 -9.68 -8.51 7.61
N PHE A 105 -8.80 -7.55 7.89
CA PHE A 105 -9.07 -6.50 8.86
C PHE A 105 -10.22 -5.60 8.42
N THR A 106 -10.35 -5.31 7.12
CA THR A 106 -11.47 -4.54 6.58
C THR A 106 -12.81 -5.25 6.80
N VAL A 107 -12.91 -6.55 6.52
CA VAL A 107 -14.14 -7.34 6.77
C VAL A 107 -14.45 -7.38 8.26
N LEU A 108 -13.44 -7.64 9.10
CA LEU A 108 -13.59 -7.71 10.55
C LEU A 108 -14.11 -6.39 11.13
N PHE A 109 -13.47 -5.27 10.78
CA PHE A 109 -13.89 -3.95 11.24
C PHE A 109 -15.22 -3.50 10.65
N SER A 110 -15.53 -3.89 9.40
CA SER A 110 -16.85 -3.62 8.82
C SER A 110 -17.96 -4.31 9.62
N ALA A 111 -17.77 -5.57 10.01
CA ALA A 111 -18.73 -6.28 10.84
C ALA A 111 -18.85 -5.67 12.25
N LEU A 112 -17.72 -5.29 12.86
CA LEU A 112 -17.69 -4.78 14.23
C LEU A 112 -18.25 -3.35 14.36
N PHE A 113 -17.88 -2.43 13.47
CA PHE A 113 -18.24 -1.03 13.58
C PHE A 113 -19.47 -0.64 12.76
N LEU A 114 -19.68 -1.28 11.61
CA LEU A 114 -20.78 -0.97 10.70
C LEU A 114 -22.00 -1.89 10.92
N GLY A 115 -21.85 -2.98 11.69
CA GLY A 115 -22.91 -3.98 11.91
C GLY A 115 -23.34 -4.69 10.63
N SER A 116 -22.48 -4.72 9.59
CA SER A 116 -22.81 -5.29 8.30
C SER A 116 -22.91 -6.82 8.39
N ALA A 117 -23.98 -7.40 7.82
CA ALA A 117 -24.12 -8.85 7.73
C ALA A 117 -23.03 -9.40 6.78
N ILE A 118 -22.09 -10.16 7.34
CA ILE A 118 -21.03 -10.82 6.56
C ILE A 118 -21.68 -11.93 5.72
N GLY A 119 -22.02 -11.62 4.46
CA GLY A 119 -22.54 -12.59 3.51
C GLY A 119 -21.43 -13.52 2.98
N GLY A 120 -21.78 -14.76 2.66
CA GLY A 120 -20.82 -15.76 2.13
C GLY A 120 -20.07 -15.31 0.87
N ARG A 121 -20.69 -14.46 0.03
CA ARG A 121 -20.05 -13.87 -1.16
C ARG A 121 -18.87 -12.95 -0.80
N MET A 122 -18.97 -12.20 0.31
CA MET A 122 -17.91 -11.31 0.78
C MET A 122 -16.71 -12.13 1.28
N VAL A 123 -16.98 -13.20 2.04
CA VAL A 123 -15.95 -14.13 2.51
C VAL A 123 -15.26 -14.80 1.33
N ALA A 124 -16.02 -15.27 0.33
CA ALA A 124 -15.45 -15.86 -0.88
C ALA A 124 -14.54 -14.88 -1.64
N GLY A 125 -14.95 -13.61 -1.77
CA GLY A 125 -14.13 -12.56 -2.37
C GLY A 125 -12.84 -12.29 -1.60
N MET A 126 -12.92 -12.21 -0.26
CA MET A 126 -11.76 -12.05 0.62
C MET A 126 -10.76 -13.21 0.46
N VAL A 127 -11.25 -14.45 0.46
CA VAL A 127 -10.43 -15.66 0.25
C VAL A 127 -9.76 -15.63 -1.12
N LEU A 128 -10.50 -15.24 -2.17
CA LEU A 128 -9.97 -15.14 -3.52
C LEU A 128 -8.84 -14.10 -3.64
N VAL A 129 -9.02 -12.92 -3.03
CA VAL A 129 -7.98 -11.88 -2.98
C VAL A 129 -6.75 -12.39 -2.25
N MET A 130 -6.93 -13.03 -1.08
CA MET A 130 -5.83 -13.62 -0.32
C MET A 130 -5.07 -14.70 -1.10
N LEU A 131 -5.78 -15.55 -1.86
CA LEU A 131 -5.15 -16.52 -2.74
C LEU A 131 -4.31 -15.86 -3.83
N GLY A 132 -4.84 -14.82 -4.49
CA GLY A 132 -4.11 -14.07 -5.51
C GLY A 132 -2.83 -13.45 -4.96
N VAL A 133 -2.91 -12.83 -3.79
CA VAL A 133 -1.77 -12.26 -3.07
C VAL A 133 -0.73 -13.34 -2.75
N TYR A 134 -1.17 -14.46 -2.18
CA TYR A 134 -0.29 -15.57 -1.84
C TYR A 134 0.48 -16.11 -3.05
N LEU A 135 -0.18 -16.25 -4.20
CA LEU A 135 0.46 -16.70 -5.44
C LEU A 135 1.54 -15.73 -5.93
N VAL A 136 1.29 -14.42 -5.85
CA VAL A 136 2.26 -13.38 -6.22
C VAL A 136 3.42 -13.31 -5.23
N ALA A 137 3.13 -13.52 -3.95
CA ALA A 137 4.08 -13.42 -2.84
C ALA A 137 5.02 -14.62 -2.71
N ARG A 138 4.74 -15.74 -3.40
CA ARG A 138 5.58 -16.94 -3.28
C ARG A 138 7.03 -16.59 -3.65
N PRO A 139 8.01 -16.92 -2.79
CA PRO A 139 9.41 -16.75 -3.13
C PRO A 139 9.68 -17.50 -4.44
N ARG A 140 10.08 -16.78 -5.49
CA ARG A 140 10.71 -17.41 -6.64
C ARG A 140 12.00 -18.01 -6.12
N GLY A 141 12.03 -19.34 -6.02
CA GLY A 141 13.22 -20.07 -5.57
C GLY A 141 14.44 -19.54 -6.29
N HIS A 142 15.50 -19.29 -5.53
CA HIS A 142 16.80 -18.87 -6.02
C HIS A 142 17.10 -19.60 -7.34
N VAL A 143 17.14 -18.85 -8.43
CA VAL A 143 17.99 -19.24 -9.55
C VAL A 143 19.39 -19.08 -8.96
N GLN A 144 19.87 -20.16 -8.34
CA GLN A 144 21.28 -20.35 -8.07
C GLN A 144 21.97 -20.10 -9.39
N ASP A 145 22.60 -18.95 -9.50
CA ASP A 145 23.64 -18.76 -10.49
C ASP A 145 24.77 -19.69 -10.04
N THR A 146 24.69 -20.94 -10.48
CA THR A 146 25.79 -21.90 -10.49
C THR A 146 26.89 -21.33 -11.37
N SER A 147 27.61 -20.35 -10.84
CA SER A 147 28.89 -19.88 -11.34
C SER A 147 29.98 -19.97 -10.27
N GLU A 148 29.78 -20.79 -9.23
CA GLU A 148 30.89 -21.51 -8.62
C GLU A 148 31.32 -22.65 -9.55
N LEU A 149 32.15 -22.31 -10.52
CA LEU A 149 33.01 -23.31 -11.16
C LEU A 149 34.18 -23.59 -10.21
N PRO A 150 34.37 -24.84 -9.75
CA PRO A 150 35.60 -25.21 -9.06
C PRO A 150 36.75 -25.36 -10.08
N ARG A 151 37.76 -24.50 -9.98
CA ARG A 151 39.17 -24.72 -10.41
C ARG A 151 40.05 -23.82 -9.54
N SER A 152 41.18 -24.19 -8.95
CA SER A 152 41.85 -25.45 -8.56
C SER A 152 43.07 -24.98 -7.72
N PRO A 153 43.51 -25.72 -6.69
CA PRO A 153 44.57 -25.29 -5.80
C PRO A 153 45.98 -25.56 -6.37
N GLN A 154 46.54 -24.70 -7.23
CA GLN A 154 47.93 -24.86 -7.75
C GLN A 154 48.64 -23.55 -8.23
N GLU A 155 48.37 -22.36 -7.70
CA GLU A 155 49.20 -21.17 -8.02
C GLU A 155 49.93 -20.56 -6.80
N THR A 156 50.21 -21.40 -5.81
CA THR A 156 51.07 -21.08 -4.65
C THR A 156 52.52 -21.57 -4.78
N ALA A 157 53.02 -21.90 -5.98
CA ALA A 157 54.44 -22.25 -6.14
C ALA A 157 54.99 -22.02 -7.56
N MET A 158 55.39 -20.78 -7.89
CA MET A 158 56.73 -20.45 -8.40
C MET A 158 56.94 -18.93 -8.50
#